data_AF-A0AAV5CSK7-F1
#
_entry.id   AF-A0AAV5CSK7-F1
#
_cell.length_a   1.000
_cell.length_b   1.000
_cell.length_c   1.000
_cell.angle_alpha   90.00
_cell.angle_beta   90.00
_cell.angle_gamma   90.00
#
_symmetry.space_group_name_H-M   'P 1'
#
loop_
_entity.id
_entity.type
_entity.pdbx_description
1 polymer ?
#
loop_
_entity_poly.entity_id
_entity_poly.type
_entity_poly.pdbx_seq_one_letter_code
_entity_poly.pdbx_strand_id
1 'polypeptide(L)'
;MHNPPPPPPPVPVLPLETPATAAAPCWPREVALLSHRLFKNVARTRQLFACRTVCMLLAGLALGSIFYDLGDDKVAERVGLFAFLLTFLLSSTTEALPIFLQERDILAKETSSGAYRLSSYAVANALVFLPFQLALAILFAAPLYWLAGLRRTPSAFAYFLLVVWLILYTANSVVVCFAAAAPDFVVGNAAIQGVMGSFFLFSGYFIARSAMPACWLFMHYVSLFKWPFEALLVNEFAGGDTCVLRLMGECVATGDQMLRREGIGEECRWRNLGVMVAFMAAYRLLGYALLRARCAIALNNNSSSPRRTLLCRRFFTTRRLL
;
A
#
# COMPACT_ATOMS: atom_id res chain seq x y z
N MET A 1 -9.51 -30.86 -57.11
CA MET A 1 -10.04 -30.86 -55.74
C MET A 1 -9.07 -31.63 -54.86
N HIS A 2 -8.20 -30.92 -54.16
CA HIS A 2 -7.16 -31.52 -53.30
C HIS A 2 -7.77 -31.66 -51.90
N ASN A 3 -7.98 -32.89 -51.42
CA ASN A 3 -8.44 -33.11 -50.05
C ASN A 3 -7.35 -32.69 -49.05
N PRO A 4 -7.70 -31.98 -47.96
CA PRO A 4 -6.74 -31.63 -46.93
C PRO A 4 -6.28 -32.88 -46.14
N PRO A 5 -5.04 -32.88 -45.62
CA PRO A 5 -4.49 -34.02 -44.89
C PRO A 5 -5.21 -34.24 -43.55
N PRO A 6 -5.25 -35.50 -43.06
CA PRO A 6 -5.91 -35.84 -41.81
C PRO A 6 -5.23 -35.19 -40.59
N PRO A 7 -6.00 -34.86 -39.54
CA PRO A 7 -5.46 -34.25 -38.32
C PRO A 7 -4.52 -35.21 -37.57
N PRO A 8 -3.49 -34.67 -36.89
CA PRO A 8 -2.53 -35.48 -36.14
C PRO A 8 -3.22 -36.21 -34.95
N PRO A 9 -2.70 -37.38 -34.55
CA PRO A 9 -3.25 -38.14 -33.43
C PRO A 9 -3.13 -37.36 -32.11
N PRO A 10 -4.09 -37.53 -31.19
CA PRO A 10 -4.07 -36.85 -29.90
C PRO A 10 -2.82 -37.26 -29.10
N VAL A 11 -2.07 -36.26 -28.65
CA VAL A 11 -0.91 -36.44 -27.78
C VAL A 11 -1.37 -37.04 -26.44
N PRO A 12 -0.75 -38.13 -25.94
CA PRO A 12 -1.06 -38.65 -24.62
C PRO A 12 -0.75 -37.60 -23.56
N VAL A 13 -1.77 -37.12 -22.85
CA VAL A 13 -1.58 -36.26 -21.69
C VAL A 13 -1.03 -37.14 -20.58
N LEU A 14 0.29 -37.08 -20.35
CA LEU A 14 0.92 -37.74 -19.21
C LEU A 14 0.21 -37.25 -17.94
N PRO A 15 -0.26 -38.15 -17.04
CA PRO A 15 -0.74 -37.72 -15.74
C PRO A 15 0.41 -36.98 -15.05
N LEU A 16 0.17 -35.75 -14.60
CA LEU A 16 1.02 -35.12 -13.61
C LEU A 16 1.01 -36.04 -12.39
N GLU A 17 2.06 -36.84 -12.22
CA GLU A 17 2.38 -37.48 -10.95
C GLU A 17 2.55 -36.37 -9.93
N THR A 18 1.46 -36.03 -9.26
CA THR A 18 1.51 -35.29 -8.02
C THR A 18 2.07 -36.28 -7.00
N PRO A 19 3.26 -36.05 -6.41
CA PRO A 19 3.80 -36.96 -5.42
C PRO A 19 2.80 -37.04 -4.26
N ALA A 20 2.10 -38.17 -4.17
CA ALA A 20 0.94 -38.38 -3.33
C ALA A 20 1.26 -38.52 -1.82
N THR A 21 2.46 -38.15 -1.37
CA THR A 21 2.94 -38.40 0.00
C THR A 21 3.86 -37.31 0.57
N ALA A 22 3.83 -36.08 0.07
CA ALA A 22 4.41 -34.96 0.82
C ALA A 22 3.40 -34.48 1.87
N ALA A 23 3.67 -34.74 3.16
CA ALA A 23 2.96 -34.07 4.25
C ALA A 23 2.93 -32.56 3.96
N ALA A 24 1.75 -31.94 4.07
CA ALA A 24 1.62 -30.51 3.82
C ALA A 24 2.69 -29.77 4.66
N PRO A 25 3.55 -28.94 4.04
CA PRO A 25 4.65 -28.29 4.76
C PRO A 25 4.09 -27.49 5.93
N CYS A 26 4.86 -27.41 7.02
CA CYS A 26 4.47 -26.58 8.15
C CYS A 26 4.22 -25.13 7.70
N TRP A 27 3.26 -24.45 8.33
CA TRP A 27 2.79 -23.13 7.90
C TRP A 27 3.91 -22.09 7.66
N PRO A 28 4.96 -21.98 8.52
CA PRO A 28 6.08 -21.06 8.26
C PRO A 28 6.92 -21.45 7.04
N ARG A 29 7.11 -22.75 6.80
CA ARG A 29 7.87 -23.24 5.64
C ARG A 29 7.11 -23.03 4.34
N GLU A 30 5.78 -23.18 4.37
CA GLU A 30 4.89 -22.83 3.27
C GLU A 30 4.99 -21.32 2.95
N VAL A 31 4.91 -20.46 3.97
CA VAL A 31 5.09 -19.00 3.82
C VAL A 31 6.47 -18.67 3.23
N ALA A 32 7.55 -19.25 3.74
CA ALA A 32 8.90 -18.98 3.25
C ALA A 32 9.08 -19.38 1.78
N LEU A 33 8.56 -20.54 1.38
CA LEU A 33 8.59 -21.01 -0.01
C LEU A 33 7.77 -20.09 -0.93
N LEU A 34 6.57 -19.69 -0.50
CA LEU A 34 5.72 -18.75 -1.24
C LEU A 34 6.38 -17.37 -1.35
N SER A 35 6.96 -16.86 -0.28
CA SER A 35 7.70 -15.58 -0.28
C SER A 35 8.87 -15.63 -1.25
N HIS A 36 9.66 -16.70 -1.25
CA HIS A 36 10.76 -16.86 -2.20
C HIS A 36 10.26 -16.92 -3.67
N ARG A 37 9.17 -17.64 -3.93
CA ARG A 37 8.54 -17.70 -5.26
C ARG A 37 8.03 -16.33 -5.70
N LEU A 38 7.30 -15.64 -4.83
CA LEU A 38 6.74 -14.30 -5.09
C LEU A 38 7.86 -13.28 -5.31
N PHE A 39 8.90 -13.29 -4.48
CA PHE A 39 10.07 -12.42 -4.66
C PHE A 39 10.73 -12.64 -6.02
N LYS A 40 10.94 -13.92 -6.40
CA LYS A 40 11.50 -14.26 -7.72
C LYS A 40 10.57 -13.86 -8.87
N ASN A 41 9.25 -13.94 -8.68
CA ASN A 41 8.26 -13.51 -9.67
C ASN A 41 8.34 -11.99 -9.88
N VAL A 42 8.29 -11.22 -8.79
CA VAL A 42 8.42 -9.76 -8.82
C VAL A 42 9.75 -9.33 -9.44
N ALA A 43 10.85 -9.98 -9.06
CA ALA A 43 12.18 -9.69 -9.61
C ALA A 43 12.33 -10.06 -11.10
N ARG A 44 11.56 -11.04 -11.60
CA ARG A 44 11.55 -11.44 -13.02
C ARG A 44 10.68 -10.51 -13.87
N THR A 45 9.64 -9.90 -13.31
CA THR A 45 8.82 -8.87 -13.97
C THR A 45 9.55 -7.53 -14.02
N ARG A 46 10.73 -7.53 -14.67
CA ARG A 46 11.64 -6.37 -14.71
C ARG A 46 11.01 -5.14 -15.33
N GLN A 47 10.14 -5.31 -16.33
CA GLN A 47 9.59 -4.18 -17.10
C GLN A 47 8.70 -3.27 -16.26
N LEU A 48 7.74 -3.83 -15.50
CA LEU A 48 6.87 -3.02 -14.62
C LEU A 48 7.65 -2.44 -13.44
N PHE A 49 8.52 -3.23 -12.81
CA PHE A 49 9.33 -2.74 -11.70
C PHE A 49 10.29 -1.63 -12.13
N ALA A 50 10.94 -1.77 -13.30
CA ALA A 50 11.83 -0.75 -13.85
C ALA A 50 11.08 0.53 -14.19
N CYS A 51 9.91 0.43 -14.85
CA CYS A 51 9.07 1.59 -15.15
C CYS A 51 8.72 2.36 -13.87
N ARG A 52 8.21 1.64 -12.85
CA ARG A 52 7.85 2.24 -11.56
C ARG A 52 9.04 2.88 -10.85
N THR A 53 10.20 2.24 -10.90
CA THR A 53 11.46 2.75 -10.32
C THR A 53 11.86 4.07 -10.98
N VAL A 54 11.82 4.12 -12.32
CA VAL A 54 12.13 5.33 -13.10
C VAL A 54 11.11 6.43 -12.83
N CYS A 55 9.81 6.13 -12.83
CA CYS A 55 8.76 7.10 -12.52
C CYS A 55 8.91 7.70 -11.12
N MET A 56 9.23 6.89 -10.10
CA MET A 56 9.45 7.37 -8.74
C MET A 56 10.68 8.28 -8.63
N LEU A 57 11.78 7.91 -9.30
CA LEU A 57 12.99 8.73 -9.33
C LEU A 57 12.74 10.07 -10.05
N LEU A 58 12.12 10.04 -11.23
CA LEU A 58 11.79 11.24 -12.00
C LEU A 58 10.81 12.13 -11.26
N ALA A 59 9.80 11.55 -10.61
CA ALA A 59 8.84 12.32 -9.81
C ALA A 59 9.50 12.97 -8.59
N GLY A 60 10.39 12.25 -7.90
CA GLY A 60 11.16 12.81 -6.78
C GLY A 60 12.08 13.95 -7.23
N LEU A 61 12.75 13.81 -8.36
CA LEU A 61 13.59 14.85 -8.96
C LEU A 61 12.77 16.06 -9.42
N ALA A 62 11.65 15.84 -10.12
CA ALA A 62 10.79 16.91 -10.62
C ALA A 62 10.15 17.68 -9.46
N LEU A 63 9.64 16.97 -8.44
CA LEU A 63 9.04 17.63 -7.30
C LEU A 63 10.09 18.37 -6.46
N GLY A 64 11.27 17.76 -6.27
CA GLY A 64 12.40 18.43 -5.61
C GLY A 64 12.91 19.66 -6.38
N SER A 65 12.91 19.64 -7.71
CA SER A 65 13.38 20.77 -8.52
C SER A 65 12.37 21.92 -8.60
N ILE A 66 11.07 21.62 -8.62
CA ILE A 66 10.02 22.65 -8.56
C ILE A 66 10.10 23.40 -7.23
N PHE A 67 10.28 22.67 -6.14
CA PHE A 67 10.40 23.20 -4.79
C PHE A 67 11.87 23.36 -4.39
N TYR A 68 12.74 23.79 -5.30
CA TYR A 68 14.17 23.88 -5.03
C TYR A 68 14.47 24.92 -3.92
N ASP A 69 15.27 24.48 -2.93
CA ASP A 69 15.79 25.28 -1.80
C ASP A 69 14.75 26.24 -1.20
N LEU A 70 13.72 25.68 -0.55
CA LEU A 70 12.74 26.51 0.14
C LEU A 70 13.46 27.26 1.27
N GLY A 71 13.27 28.58 1.31
CA GLY A 71 13.66 29.38 2.46
C GLY A 71 12.83 29.02 3.69
N ASP A 72 13.30 29.39 4.88
CA ASP A 72 12.59 29.13 6.14
C ASP A 72 11.24 29.88 6.22
N ASP A 73 11.13 31.02 5.52
CA ASP A 73 9.94 31.88 5.53
C ASP A 73 8.81 31.38 4.59
N LYS A 74 9.07 30.35 3.75
CA LYS A 74 8.13 29.83 2.72
C LYS A 74 7.30 28.64 3.20
N VAL A 75 6.50 28.90 4.23
CA VAL A 75 5.78 27.84 4.97
C VAL A 75 4.65 27.25 4.16
N ALA A 76 3.89 28.08 3.45
CA ALA A 76 2.76 27.62 2.64
C ALA A 76 3.24 26.66 1.54
N GLU A 77 4.39 26.95 0.94
CA GLU A 77 5.02 26.12 -0.08
C GLU A 77 5.52 24.79 0.50
N ARG A 78 6.08 24.76 1.71
CA ARG A 78 6.47 23.51 2.40
C ARG A 78 5.26 22.63 2.70
N VAL A 79 4.20 23.24 3.22
CA VAL A 79 2.94 22.54 3.52
C VAL A 79 2.30 22.00 2.22
N GLY A 80 2.32 22.80 1.15
CA GLY A 80 1.87 22.39 -0.19
C GLY A 80 2.69 21.26 -0.78
N LEU A 81 4.02 21.28 -0.62
CA LEU A 81 4.92 20.19 -1.00
C LEU A 81 4.52 18.88 -0.33
N PHE A 82 4.27 18.90 0.99
CA PHE A 82 3.84 17.69 1.71
C PHE A 82 2.47 17.18 1.25
N ALA A 83 1.50 18.06 0.99
CA ALA A 83 0.20 17.68 0.48
C ALA A 83 0.29 17.05 -0.92
N PHE A 84 1.09 17.64 -1.81
CA PHE A 84 1.30 17.12 -3.16
C PHE A 84 2.05 15.80 -3.16
N LEU A 85 3.15 15.71 -2.40
CA LEU A 85 3.91 14.48 -2.19
C LEU A 85 3.01 13.33 -1.71
N LEU A 86 2.19 13.60 -0.70
CA LEU A 86 1.31 12.59 -0.11
C LEU A 86 0.28 12.09 -1.11
N THR A 87 -0.34 13.02 -1.85
CA THR A 87 -1.31 12.70 -2.91
C THR A 87 -0.68 11.88 -4.04
N PHE A 88 0.53 12.26 -4.47
CA PHE A 88 1.27 11.53 -5.50
C PHE A 88 1.61 10.09 -5.06
N LEU A 89 2.14 9.91 -3.85
CA LEU A 89 2.51 8.58 -3.33
C LEU A 89 1.32 7.65 -3.15
N LEU A 90 0.18 8.16 -2.64
CA LEU A 90 -1.05 7.36 -2.52
C LEU A 90 -1.59 6.98 -3.90
N SER A 91 -1.63 7.93 -4.83
CA SER A 91 -2.23 7.72 -6.16
C SER A 91 -1.39 6.81 -7.04
N SER A 92 -0.07 6.96 -7.03
CA SER A 92 0.87 6.16 -7.84
C SER A 92 0.80 4.65 -7.54
N THR A 93 0.30 4.26 -6.36
CA THR A 93 0.18 2.84 -6.00
C THR A 93 -1.03 2.16 -6.67
N THR A 94 -1.96 2.93 -7.22
CA THR A 94 -3.15 2.42 -7.94
C THR A 94 -2.76 1.61 -9.19
N GLU A 95 -1.59 1.87 -9.78
CA GLU A 95 -1.03 1.11 -10.91
C GLU A 95 -0.84 -0.39 -10.60
N ALA A 96 -0.72 -0.76 -9.32
CA ALA A 96 -0.59 -2.15 -8.91
C ALA A 96 -1.93 -2.91 -8.89
N LEU A 97 -3.07 -2.20 -8.96
CA LEU A 97 -4.41 -2.79 -8.95
C LEU A 97 -4.60 -3.92 -10.00
N PRO A 98 -4.31 -3.73 -11.30
CA PRO A 98 -4.51 -4.78 -12.31
C PRO A 98 -3.65 -6.02 -12.03
N ILE A 99 -2.45 -5.83 -11.48
CA ILE A 99 -1.55 -6.93 -11.10
C ILE A 99 -2.20 -7.75 -9.98
N PHE A 100 -2.71 -7.09 -8.93
CA PHE A 100 -3.37 -7.79 -7.82
C PHE A 100 -4.67 -8.47 -8.24
N LEU A 101 -5.43 -7.89 -9.19
CA LEU A 101 -6.61 -8.55 -9.76
C LEU A 101 -6.24 -9.83 -10.52
N GLN A 102 -5.18 -9.79 -11.32
CA GLN A 102 -4.67 -10.97 -12.03
C GLN A 102 -4.14 -12.03 -11.06
N GLU A 103 -3.36 -11.62 -10.04
CA GLU A 103 -2.86 -12.53 -9.00
C GLU A 103 -3.99 -13.20 -8.23
N ARG A 104 -5.07 -12.48 -7.91
CA ARG A 104 -6.26 -13.03 -7.26
C ARG A 104 -6.89 -14.17 -8.07
N ASP A 105 -6.97 -14.04 -9.39
CA ASP A 105 -7.57 -15.06 -10.24
C ASP A 105 -6.69 -16.32 -10.34
N ILE A 106 -5.36 -16.15 -10.31
CA ILE A 106 -4.39 -17.25 -10.20
C ILE A 106 -4.51 -17.94 -8.83
N LEU A 107 -4.55 -17.14 -7.76
CA LEU A 107 -4.74 -17.60 -6.38
C LEU A 107 -6.01 -18.43 -6.23
N ALA A 108 -7.13 -18.00 -6.85
CA ALA A 108 -8.38 -18.76 -6.82
C ALA A 108 -8.21 -20.16 -7.42
N LYS A 109 -7.46 -20.29 -8.53
CA LYS A 109 -7.17 -21.58 -9.17
C LYS A 109 -6.25 -22.45 -8.33
N GLU A 110 -5.12 -21.91 -7.86
CA GLU A 110 -4.13 -22.63 -7.03
C GLU A 110 -4.71 -23.05 -5.67
N THR A 111 -5.59 -22.23 -5.10
CA THR A 111 -6.31 -22.55 -3.86
C THR A 111 -7.35 -23.64 -4.10
N SER A 112 -8.05 -23.62 -5.25
CA SER A 112 -9.05 -24.65 -5.60
C SER A 112 -8.43 -26.03 -5.86
N SER A 113 -7.16 -26.08 -6.29
CA SER A 113 -6.41 -27.32 -6.46
C SER A 113 -5.75 -27.81 -5.15
N GLY A 114 -5.89 -27.06 -4.05
CA GLY A 114 -5.32 -27.40 -2.75
C GLY A 114 -3.80 -27.23 -2.67
N ALA A 115 -3.20 -26.38 -3.52
CA ALA A 115 -1.76 -26.20 -3.58
C ALA A 115 -1.17 -25.53 -2.32
N TYR A 116 -1.88 -24.56 -1.73
CA TYR A 116 -1.49 -23.86 -0.51
C TYR A 116 -2.67 -23.15 0.17
N ARG A 117 -2.47 -22.71 1.42
CA ARG A 117 -3.47 -22.00 2.23
C ARG A 117 -3.52 -20.51 1.88
N LEU A 118 -4.73 -19.93 1.87
CA LEU A 118 -4.94 -18.49 1.63
C LEU A 118 -4.19 -17.60 2.64
N SER A 119 -4.10 -18.03 3.90
CA SER A 119 -3.35 -17.33 4.95
C SER A 119 -1.85 -17.28 4.65
N SER A 120 -1.30 -18.35 4.08
CA SER A 120 0.12 -18.45 3.76
C SER A 120 0.49 -17.48 2.62
N TYR A 121 -0.39 -17.35 1.61
CA TYR A 121 -0.25 -16.34 0.57
C TYR A 121 -0.37 -14.91 1.09
N ALA A 122 -1.37 -14.60 1.92
CA ALA A 122 -1.57 -13.24 2.43
C ALA A 122 -0.35 -12.71 3.21
N VAL A 123 0.24 -13.56 4.07
CA VAL A 123 1.45 -13.20 4.82
C VAL A 123 2.66 -13.14 3.89
N ALA A 124 2.83 -14.10 2.97
CA ALA A 124 3.94 -14.09 2.03
C ALA A 124 3.93 -12.83 1.15
N ASN A 125 2.75 -12.43 0.67
CA ASN A 125 2.56 -11.20 -0.09
C ASN A 125 2.93 -9.97 0.74
N ALA A 126 2.42 -9.85 1.96
CA ALA A 126 2.75 -8.71 2.84
C ALA A 126 4.26 -8.56 3.07
N LEU A 127 4.97 -9.67 3.32
CA LEU A 127 6.41 -9.68 3.57
C LEU A 127 7.24 -9.30 2.33
N VAL A 128 6.88 -9.83 1.16
CA VAL A 128 7.64 -9.60 -0.08
C VAL A 128 7.57 -8.14 -0.50
N PHE A 129 6.44 -7.46 -0.32
CA PHE A 129 6.29 -6.06 -0.72
C PHE A 129 7.03 -5.06 0.20
N LEU A 130 7.36 -5.41 1.45
CA LEU A 130 8.06 -4.51 2.38
C LEU A 130 9.38 -3.95 1.81
N PRO A 131 10.35 -4.79 1.37
CA PRO A 131 11.62 -4.30 0.82
C PRO A 131 11.45 -3.57 -0.52
N PHE A 132 10.50 -3.97 -1.37
CA PHE A 132 10.24 -3.28 -2.64
C PHE A 132 9.72 -1.86 -2.42
N GLN A 133 8.77 -1.68 -1.49
CA GLN A 133 8.26 -0.35 -1.16
C GLN A 133 9.35 0.51 -0.51
N LEU A 134 10.27 -0.08 0.27
CA LEU A 134 11.40 0.65 0.85
C LEU A 134 12.36 1.18 -0.24
N ALA A 135 12.67 0.35 -1.24
CA ALA A 135 13.51 0.79 -2.36
C ALA A 135 12.88 1.97 -3.12
N LEU A 136 11.57 1.92 -3.40
CA LEU A 136 10.85 3.02 -4.04
C LEU A 136 10.79 4.27 -3.16
N ALA A 137 10.59 4.10 -1.85
CA ALA A 137 10.61 5.19 -0.88
C ALA A 137 11.95 5.92 -0.90
N ILE A 138 13.07 5.19 -0.89
CA ILE A 138 14.42 5.78 -0.94
C ILE A 138 14.62 6.57 -2.24
N LEU A 139 14.26 5.98 -3.38
CA LEU A 139 14.45 6.60 -4.69
C LEU A 139 13.65 7.89 -4.87
N PHE A 140 12.46 7.96 -4.28
CA PHE A 140 11.63 9.17 -4.32
C PHE A 140 12.06 10.19 -3.26
N ALA A 141 12.29 9.75 -2.02
CA ALA A 141 12.56 10.63 -0.88
C ALA A 141 13.95 11.26 -0.93
N ALA A 142 14.98 10.52 -1.36
CA ALA A 142 16.35 11.02 -1.38
C ALA A 142 16.51 12.29 -2.24
N PRO A 143 16.20 12.29 -3.55
CA PRO A 143 16.36 13.50 -4.36
C PRO A 143 15.47 14.64 -3.87
N LEU A 144 14.21 14.35 -3.53
CA LEU A 144 13.26 15.36 -3.10
C LEU A 144 13.73 16.08 -1.83
N TYR A 145 14.15 15.33 -0.81
CA TYR A 145 14.53 15.89 0.49
C TYR A 145 15.73 16.85 0.38
N TRP A 146 16.74 16.43 -0.38
CA TRP A 146 17.96 17.22 -0.54
C TRP A 146 17.77 18.41 -1.49
N LEU A 147 17.00 18.26 -2.57
CA LEU A 147 16.72 19.37 -3.49
C LEU A 147 15.80 20.43 -2.87
N ALA A 148 14.80 20.01 -2.10
CA ALA A 148 13.85 20.95 -1.51
C ALA A 148 14.39 21.72 -0.29
N GLY A 149 15.60 21.39 0.18
CA GLY A 149 16.21 22.09 1.31
C GLY A 149 15.45 21.88 2.62
N LEU A 150 14.95 20.66 2.85
CA LEU A 150 14.35 20.31 4.15
C LEU A 150 15.41 20.25 5.25
N ARG A 151 14.98 20.14 6.51
CA ARG A 151 15.86 20.14 7.69
C ARG A 151 17.06 19.20 7.52
N ARG A 152 18.28 19.74 7.51
CA ARG A 152 19.52 18.99 7.21
C ARG A 152 20.06 18.12 8.37
N THR A 153 19.17 17.52 9.17
CA THR A 153 19.57 16.58 10.24
C THR A 153 19.34 15.14 9.82
N PRO A 154 20.27 14.21 10.15
CA PRO A 154 20.14 12.81 9.75
C PRO A 154 18.91 12.12 10.39
N SER A 155 18.53 12.55 11.60
CA SER A 155 17.34 12.07 12.29
C SER A 155 16.03 12.52 11.63
N ALA A 156 15.97 13.74 11.11
CA ALA A 156 14.82 14.23 10.37
C ALA A 156 14.68 13.53 9.00
N PHE A 157 15.79 13.28 8.31
CA PHE A 157 15.77 12.52 7.05
C PHE A 157 15.31 11.07 7.27
N ALA A 158 15.85 10.38 8.28
CA ALA A 158 15.48 9.00 8.59
C ALA A 158 13.99 8.88 8.93
N TYR A 159 13.44 9.84 9.69
CA TYR A 159 12.01 9.87 10.01
C TYR A 159 11.16 10.21 8.78
N PHE A 160 11.57 11.17 7.96
CA PHE A 160 10.90 11.47 6.69
C PHE A 160 10.83 10.24 5.78
N LEU A 161 11.95 9.53 5.63
CA LEU A 161 12.02 8.28 4.85
C LEU A 161 11.09 7.21 5.42
N LEU A 162 11.04 7.05 6.75
CA LEU A 162 10.13 6.13 7.42
C LEU A 162 8.66 6.46 7.13
N VAL A 163 8.29 7.74 7.19
CA VAL A 163 6.93 8.20 6.86
C VAL A 163 6.59 7.93 5.40
N VAL A 164 7.48 8.27 4.45
CA VAL A 164 7.30 7.98 3.01
C VAL A 164 7.14 6.48 2.74
N TRP A 165 7.93 5.64 3.42
CA TRP A 165 7.82 4.20 3.30
C TRP A 165 6.47 3.67 3.82
N LEU A 166 6.02 4.14 4.98
CA LEU A 166 4.71 3.78 5.52
C LEU A 166 3.55 4.28 4.66
N ILE A 167 3.68 5.47 4.04
CA ILE A 167 2.71 6.00 3.07
C ILE A 167 2.55 5.02 1.90
N LEU A 168 3.65 4.65 1.24
CA LEU A 168 3.64 3.71 0.11
C LEU A 168 3.08 2.35 0.50
N TYR A 169 3.46 1.83 1.67
CA TYR A 169 2.99 0.53 2.13
C TYR A 169 1.52 0.53 2.55
N THR A 170 1.03 1.62 3.14
CA THR A 170 -0.39 1.82 3.45
C THR A 170 -1.20 1.89 2.16
N ALA A 171 -0.76 2.68 1.18
CA ALA A 171 -1.39 2.76 -0.14
C ALA A 171 -1.46 1.37 -0.82
N ASN A 172 -0.37 0.60 -0.76
CA ASN A 172 -0.35 -0.76 -1.29
C ASN A 172 -1.36 -1.67 -0.57
N SER A 173 -1.49 -1.55 0.75
CA SER A 173 -2.43 -2.35 1.54
C SER A 173 -3.89 -2.01 1.20
N VAL A 174 -4.19 -0.74 0.92
CA VAL A 174 -5.49 -0.29 0.44
C VAL A 174 -5.78 -0.87 -0.94
N VAL A 175 -4.86 -0.76 -1.89
CA VAL A 175 -5.02 -1.32 -3.23
C VAL A 175 -5.27 -2.83 -3.19
N VAL A 176 -4.55 -3.57 -2.36
CA VAL A 176 -4.78 -5.02 -2.15
C VAL A 176 -6.19 -5.29 -1.59
N CYS A 177 -6.65 -4.49 -0.64
CA CYS A 177 -8.00 -4.62 -0.08
C CYS A 177 -9.08 -4.36 -1.15
N PHE A 178 -8.94 -3.33 -1.96
CA PHE A 178 -9.86 -3.03 -3.05
C PHE A 178 -9.77 -4.05 -4.18
N ALA A 179 -8.60 -4.59 -4.51
CA ALA A 179 -8.44 -5.68 -5.47
C ALA A 179 -9.18 -6.96 -5.02
N ALA A 180 -9.21 -7.22 -3.70
CA ALA A 180 -9.98 -8.31 -3.12
C ALA A 180 -11.50 -8.05 -3.23
N ALA A 181 -11.95 -6.82 -2.95
CA ALA A 181 -13.36 -6.44 -2.98
C ALA A 181 -13.95 -6.34 -4.39
N ALA A 182 -13.23 -5.70 -5.31
CA ALA A 182 -13.75 -5.25 -6.59
C ALA A 182 -14.00 -6.42 -7.56
N PRO A 183 -15.08 -6.38 -8.36
CA PRO A 183 -15.32 -7.38 -9.39
C PRO A 183 -14.26 -7.30 -10.50
N ASP A 184 -14.02 -6.10 -11.01
CA ASP A 184 -13.14 -5.79 -12.13
C ASP A 184 -12.28 -4.52 -11.88
N PHE A 185 -11.39 -4.21 -12.83
CA PHE A 185 -10.47 -3.08 -12.74
C PHE A 185 -11.20 -1.72 -12.74
N VAL A 186 -12.25 -1.55 -13.53
CA VAL A 186 -12.96 -0.26 -13.67
C VAL A 186 -13.61 0.12 -12.34
N VAL A 187 -14.36 -0.81 -11.75
CA VAL A 187 -15.00 -0.60 -10.44
C VAL A 187 -13.97 -0.41 -9.33
N GLY A 188 -12.90 -1.23 -9.32
CA GLY A 188 -11.84 -1.11 -8.31
C GLY A 188 -11.10 0.22 -8.38
N ASN A 189 -10.74 0.68 -9.58
CA ASN A 189 -10.03 1.93 -9.79
C ASN A 189 -10.91 3.14 -9.43
N ALA A 190 -12.18 3.15 -9.84
CA ALA A 190 -13.12 4.20 -9.49
C ALA A 190 -13.31 4.32 -7.97
N ALA A 191 -13.45 3.17 -7.27
CA ALA A 191 -13.59 3.14 -5.82
C ALA A 191 -12.35 3.67 -5.09
N ILE A 192 -11.14 3.26 -5.52
CA ILE A 192 -9.88 3.77 -4.94
C ILE A 192 -9.79 5.28 -5.13
N GLN A 193 -10.02 5.79 -6.35
CA GLN A 193 -9.92 7.21 -6.62
C GLN A 193 -10.95 8.03 -5.85
N GLY A 194 -12.19 7.54 -5.73
CA GLY A 194 -13.23 8.19 -4.93
C GLY A 194 -12.87 8.26 -3.45
N VAL A 195 -12.33 7.17 -2.88
CA VAL A 195 -11.91 7.12 -1.48
C VAL A 195 -10.68 7.99 -1.23
N MET A 196 -9.67 7.95 -2.11
CA MET A 196 -8.47 8.78 -1.98
C MET A 196 -8.78 10.27 -2.10
N GLY A 197 -9.60 10.67 -3.08
CA GLY A 197 -10.03 12.06 -3.22
C GLY A 197 -10.82 12.55 -2.02
N SER A 198 -11.74 11.73 -1.50
CA SER A 198 -12.50 12.05 -0.29
C SER A 198 -11.58 12.21 0.92
N PHE A 199 -10.67 11.27 1.16
CA PHE A 199 -9.74 11.35 2.29
C PHE A 199 -8.75 12.52 2.17
N PHE A 200 -8.38 12.93 0.96
CA PHE A 200 -7.52 14.09 0.75
C PHE A 200 -8.20 15.40 1.19
N LEU A 201 -9.51 15.54 0.95
CA LEU A 201 -10.29 16.69 1.43
C LEU A 201 -10.23 16.80 2.97
N PHE A 202 -10.31 15.67 3.66
CA PHE A 202 -10.27 15.59 5.13
C PHE A 202 -8.85 15.44 5.71
N SER A 203 -7.80 15.68 4.92
CA SER A 203 -6.40 15.54 5.36
C SER A 203 -5.95 16.56 6.40
N GLY A 204 -6.68 17.68 6.55
CA GLY A 204 -6.27 18.84 7.34
C GLY A 204 -5.54 19.92 6.52
N TYR A 205 -5.22 19.67 5.24
CA TYR A 205 -4.60 20.66 4.36
C TYR A 205 -5.60 21.74 3.88
N PHE A 206 -6.79 21.36 3.43
CA PHE A 206 -7.78 22.30 2.88
C PHE A 206 -8.62 22.99 3.95
N ILE A 207 -8.97 22.26 5.00
CA ILE A 207 -9.84 22.72 6.08
C ILE A 207 -9.17 22.34 7.39
N ALA A 208 -8.84 23.35 8.19
CA ALA A 208 -8.30 23.17 9.52
C ALA A 208 -9.30 22.43 10.41
N ARG A 209 -8.79 21.61 11.33
CA ARG A 209 -9.61 20.80 12.25
C ARG A 209 -10.65 21.64 13.01
N SER A 210 -10.28 22.84 13.44
CA SER A 210 -11.14 23.75 14.23
C SER A 210 -12.33 24.30 13.45
N ALA A 211 -12.21 24.40 12.12
CA ALA A 211 -13.26 24.90 11.24
C ALA A 211 -14.20 23.79 10.74
N MET A 212 -13.89 22.51 11.02
CA MET A 212 -14.64 21.38 10.51
C MET A 212 -15.91 21.13 11.35
N PRO A 213 -17.10 20.98 10.73
CA PRO A 213 -18.31 20.65 11.46
C PRO A 213 -18.18 19.31 12.19
N ALA A 214 -18.73 19.20 13.40
CA ALA A 214 -18.59 18.02 14.26
C ALA A 214 -19.03 16.70 13.60
N CYS A 215 -20.03 16.74 12.72
CA CYS A 215 -20.50 15.57 11.96
C CYS A 215 -19.43 14.99 11.03
N TRP A 216 -18.53 15.82 10.48
CA TRP A 216 -17.49 15.39 9.54
C TRP A 216 -16.16 15.08 10.21
N LEU A 217 -16.04 15.36 11.51
CA LEU A 217 -14.80 15.19 12.26
C LEU A 217 -14.33 13.72 12.31
N PHE A 218 -15.25 12.74 12.27
CA PHE A 218 -14.86 11.33 12.20
C PHE A 218 -14.08 11.01 10.92
N MET A 219 -14.44 11.63 9.79
CA MET A 219 -13.81 11.37 8.50
C MET A 219 -12.37 11.87 8.48
N HIS A 220 -12.09 12.95 9.21
CA HIS A 220 -10.74 13.44 9.43
C HIS A 220 -9.86 12.39 10.14
N TYR A 221 -10.36 11.74 11.21
CA TYR A 221 -9.59 10.71 11.92
C TYR A 221 -9.45 9.38 11.16
N VAL A 222 -10.43 9.03 10.33
CA VAL A 222 -10.39 7.85 9.46
C VAL A 222 -9.53 8.08 8.22
N SER A 223 -9.30 9.34 7.82
CA SER A 223 -8.52 9.68 6.65
C SER A 223 -7.09 9.11 6.71
N LEU A 224 -6.73 8.41 5.64
CA LEU A 224 -5.38 7.92 5.40
C LEU A 224 -4.36 9.04 5.19
N PHE A 225 -4.82 10.25 4.88
CA PHE A 225 -3.96 11.40 4.62
C PHE A 225 -3.58 12.16 5.89
N LYS A 226 -4.50 12.25 6.87
CA LYS A 226 -4.28 13.03 8.10
C LYS A 226 -2.97 12.66 8.80
N TRP A 227 -2.82 11.38 9.14
CA TRP A 227 -1.71 10.90 9.98
C TRP A 227 -0.33 11.08 9.35
N PRO A 228 -0.09 10.70 8.07
CA PRO A 228 1.18 11.01 7.43
C PRO A 228 1.40 12.51 7.24
N PHE A 229 0.36 13.28 6.93
CA PHE A 229 0.48 14.73 6.77
C PHE A 229 0.94 15.40 8.07
N GLU A 230 0.28 15.11 9.19
CA GLU A 230 0.72 15.58 10.51
C GLU A 230 2.13 15.09 10.86
N ALA A 231 2.48 13.84 10.53
CA ALA A 231 3.83 13.31 10.79
C ALA A 231 4.92 14.09 10.02
N LEU A 232 4.66 14.45 8.76
CA LEU A 232 5.57 15.27 7.95
C LEU A 232 5.71 16.68 8.52
N LEU A 233 4.60 17.31 8.92
CA LEU A 233 4.60 18.63 9.56
C LEU A 233 5.40 18.64 10.86
N VAL A 234 5.18 17.66 11.74
CA VAL A 234 5.94 17.53 13.00
C VAL A 234 7.43 17.34 12.71
N ASN A 235 7.81 16.55 11.71
CA ASN A 235 9.23 16.32 11.41
C ASN A 235 9.96 17.61 11.00
N GLU A 236 9.30 18.44 10.20
CA GLU A 236 9.87 19.66 9.65
C GLU A 236 9.84 20.82 10.66
N PHE A 237 8.70 21.03 11.32
CA PHE A 237 8.46 22.21 12.14
C PHE A 237 8.72 22.03 13.64
N ALA A 238 8.81 20.80 14.17
CA ALA A 238 8.99 20.61 15.61
C ALA A 238 10.41 20.91 16.09
N GLY A 239 10.56 21.55 17.25
CA GLY A 239 11.85 21.67 17.96
C GLY A 239 12.88 22.56 17.24
N GLY A 240 12.42 23.48 16.39
CA GLY A 240 13.27 24.51 15.81
C GLY A 240 12.79 25.90 16.23
N ASP A 241 13.72 26.75 16.68
CA ASP A 241 13.55 28.22 16.72
C ASP A 241 13.45 28.83 15.30
N THR A 242 13.26 27.98 14.29
CA THR A 242 13.08 28.36 12.90
C THR A 242 11.86 29.26 12.82
N CYS A 243 12.11 30.50 12.44
CA CYS A 243 11.05 31.46 12.27
C CYS A 243 10.25 31.10 11.04
N VAL A 244 8.95 30.84 11.23
CA VAL A 244 8.00 30.41 10.21
C VAL A 244 7.28 31.64 9.64
N LEU A 245 7.11 32.69 10.45
CA LEU A 245 6.57 33.96 9.99
C LEU A 245 7.46 35.11 10.46
N ARG A 246 8.18 35.74 9.52
CA ARG A 246 8.89 37.00 9.77
C ARG A 246 8.05 38.17 9.29
N LEU A 247 7.83 39.14 10.18
CA LEU A 247 7.19 40.41 9.84
C LEU A 247 8.15 41.53 10.23
N MET A 248 8.54 42.38 9.27
CA MET A 248 9.49 43.47 9.49
C MET A 248 10.84 43.03 10.12
N GLY A 249 11.30 41.83 9.80
CA GLY A 249 12.57 41.27 10.32
C GLY A 249 12.47 40.63 11.70
N GLU A 250 11.34 40.77 12.40
CA GLU A 250 11.08 40.10 13.67
C GLU A 250 10.34 38.77 13.47
N CYS A 251 10.62 37.81 14.34
CA CYS A 251 9.93 36.53 14.31
C CYS A 251 8.59 36.58 15.03
N VAL A 252 7.50 36.51 14.26
CA VAL A 252 6.13 36.60 14.78
C VAL A 252 5.55 35.23 15.12
N ALA A 253 5.96 34.18 14.42
CA ALA A 253 5.53 32.81 14.72
C ALA A 253 6.64 31.78 14.47
N THR A 254 6.83 30.89 15.45
CA THR A 254 7.73 29.73 15.40
C THR A 254 6.99 28.49 14.91
N GLY A 255 7.73 27.49 14.40
CA GLY A 255 7.16 26.20 13.97
C GLY A 255 6.31 25.52 15.04
N ASP A 256 6.75 25.56 16.30
CA ASP A 256 5.99 25.01 17.43
C ASP A 256 4.67 25.74 17.67
N GLN A 257 4.61 27.06 17.43
CA GLN A 257 3.36 27.82 17.55
C GLN A 257 2.38 27.47 16.42
N MET A 258 2.89 27.22 15.21
CA MET A 258 2.09 26.74 14.08
C MET A 258 1.50 25.36 14.38
N LEU A 259 2.33 24.43 14.86
CA LEU A 259 1.89 23.09 15.27
C LEU A 259 0.86 23.15 16.40
N ARG A 260 1.06 24.01 17.41
CA ARG A 260 0.09 24.21 18.50
C ARG A 260 -1.24 24.80 18.03
N ARG A 261 -1.25 25.71 17.05
CA ARG A 261 -2.48 26.24 16.45
C ARG A 261 -3.29 25.17 15.74
N GLU A 262 -2.62 24.22 15.11
CA GLU A 262 -3.26 23.04 14.50
C GLU A 262 -3.63 21.95 15.53
N GLY A 263 -3.25 22.12 16.80
CA GLY A 263 -3.50 21.14 17.87
C GLY A 263 -2.58 19.92 17.82
N ILE A 264 -1.42 20.05 17.18
CA ILE A 264 -0.43 19.00 16.95
C ILE A 264 0.74 19.22 17.93
N GLY A 265 0.92 18.34 18.92
CA GLY A 265 2.06 18.37 19.86
C GLY A 265 3.17 17.35 19.53
N GLU A 266 4.36 17.49 20.15
CA GLU A 266 5.50 16.57 19.96
C GLU A 266 5.24 15.13 20.42
N GLU A 267 4.46 14.96 21.50
CA GLU A 267 3.95 13.67 22.02
C GLU A 267 3.21 12.84 20.93
N CYS A 268 2.76 13.50 19.85
CA CYS A 268 2.01 12.89 18.75
C CYS A 268 2.89 12.19 17.71
N ARG A 269 4.21 12.43 17.69
CA ARG A 269 5.11 11.97 16.60
C ARG A 269 5.03 10.45 16.38
N TRP A 270 5.26 9.68 17.45
CA TRP A 270 5.20 8.21 17.40
C TRP A 270 3.77 7.67 17.34
N ARG A 271 2.81 8.41 17.88
CA ARG A 271 1.39 8.04 17.80
C ARG A 271 0.90 8.01 16.35
N ASN A 272 1.30 8.98 15.53
CA ASN A 272 0.92 9.03 14.12
C ASN A 272 1.45 7.82 13.35
N LEU A 273 2.71 7.44 13.59
CA LEU A 273 3.29 6.21 13.02
C LEU A 273 2.54 4.96 13.49
N GLY A 274 2.21 4.88 14.78
CA GLY A 274 1.43 3.77 15.34
C GLY A 274 0.06 3.62 14.68
N VAL A 275 -0.65 4.73 14.43
CA VAL A 275 -1.93 4.71 13.73
C VAL A 275 -1.78 4.31 12.25
N MET A 276 -0.74 4.78 11.57
CA MET A 276 -0.46 4.34 10.19
C MET A 276 -0.21 2.83 10.10
N VAL A 277 0.57 2.27 11.04
CA VAL A 277 0.80 0.82 11.15
C VAL A 277 -0.50 0.07 11.48
N ALA A 278 -1.36 0.64 12.34
CA ALA A 278 -2.66 0.06 12.64
C ALA A 278 -3.58 0.04 11.40
N PHE A 279 -3.63 1.12 10.62
CA PHE A 279 -4.40 1.13 9.37
C PHE A 279 -3.85 0.15 8.34
N MET A 280 -2.54 0.10 8.17
CA MET A 280 -1.88 -0.90 7.34
C MET A 280 -2.32 -2.33 7.71
N ALA A 281 -2.27 -2.68 9.00
CA ALA A 281 -2.73 -3.97 9.47
C ALA A 281 -4.24 -4.17 9.23
N ALA A 282 -5.07 -3.16 9.52
CA ALA A 282 -6.51 -3.22 9.32
C ALA A 282 -6.90 -3.48 7.85
N TYR A 283 -6.30 -2.76 6.89
CA TYR A 283 -6.57 -2.99 5.47
C TYR A 283 -6.06 -4.35 4.97
N ARG A 284 -4.93 -4.85 5.50
CA ARG A 284 -4.45 -6.20 5.18
C ARG A 284 -5.38 -7.29 5.73
N LEU A 285 -5.85 -7.14 6.96
CA LEU A 285 -6.81 -8.06 7.58
C LEU A 285 -8.17 -8.02 6.87
N LEU A 286 -8.64 -6.83 6.51
CA LEU A 286 -9.87 -6.65 5.74
C LEU A 286 -9.74 -7.29 4.35
N GLY A 287 -8.65 -7.05 3.64
CA GLY A 287 -8.35 -7.69 2.35
C GLY A 287 -8.33 -9.22 2.46
N TYR A 288 -7.70 -9.77 3.51
CA TYR A 288 -7.71 -11.21 3.78
C TYR A 288 -9.13 -11.75 4.05
N ALA A 289 -9.92 -11.04 4.87
CA ALA A 289 -11.30 -11.42 5.17
C ALA A 289 -12.18 -11.42 3.91
N LEU A 290 -12.03 -10.40 3.05
CA LEU A 290 -12.72 -10.28 1.78
C LEU A 290 -12.34 -11.39 0.80
N LEU A 291 -11.05 -11.70 0.65
CA LEU A 291 -10.60 -12.84 -0.15
C LEU A 291 -11.21 -14.15 0.35
N ARG A 292 -11.22 -14.35 1.68
CA ARG A 292 -11.81 -15.55 2.30
C ARG A 292 -13.32 -15.64 2.05
N ALA A 293 -14.04 -14.53 2.19
CA ALA A 293 -15.48 -14.47 1.93
C ALA A 293 -15.80 -14.80 0.47
N ARG A 294 -15.04 -14.26 -0.49
CA ARG A 294 -15.20 -14.57 -1.92
C ARG A 294 -14.94 -16.03 -2.24
N CYS A 295 -13.89 -16.62 -1.68
CA CYS A 295 -13.65 -18.05 -1.81
C CYS A 295 -14.81 -18.87 -1.25
N ALA A 296 -15.36 -18.51 -0.08
CA ALA A 296 -16.50 -19.20 0.52
C ALA A 296 -17.77 -19.11 -0.35
N ILE A 297 -18.07 -17.94 -0.92
CA ILE A 297 -19.22 -17.74 -1.81
C ILE A 297 -19.06 -18.55 -3.11
N ALA A 298 -17.86 -18.53 -3.71
CA ALA A 298 -17.58 -19.31 -4.93
C ALA A 298 -17.74 -20.83 -4.71
N LEU A 299 -17.44 -21.31 -3.51
CA LEU A 299 -17.68 -22.70 -3.12
C LEU A 299 -19.17 -23.01 -2.95
N ASN A 300 -19.93 -22.10 -2.32
CA ASN A 300 -21.36 -22.29 -2.10
C ASN A 300 -22.14 -22.37 -3.44
N ASN A 301 -21.80 -21.50 -4.39
CA ASN A 301 -22.47 -21.47 -5.71
C ASN A 301 -22.15 -22.69 -6.58
N ASN A 302 -21.00 -23.34 -6.38
CA ASN A 302 -20.58 -24.54 -7.10
C ASN A 302 -21.05 -25.86 -6.47
N SER A 303 -21.80 -25.82 -5.37
CA SER A 303 -22.32 -27.02 -4.68
C SER A 303 -23.41 -27.79 -5.45
N SER A 304 -23.84 -27.28 -6.61
CA SER A 304 -24.71 -27.98 -7.56
C SER A 304 -24.00 -29.08 -8.38
N SER A 305 -22.67 -29.24 -8.25
CA SER A 305 -21.92 -30.33 -8.91
C SER A 305 -21.29 -31.30 -7.88
N PRO A 306 -21.78 -32.56 -7.77
CA PRO A 306 -21.42 -33.48 -6.68
C PRO A 306 -19.98 -34.03 -6.71
N ARG A 307 -19.18 -33.77 -7.76
CA ARG A 307 -17.83 -34.36 -7.91
C ARG A 307 -16.69 -33.55 -7.28
N ARG A 308 -16.89 -32.31 -6.82
CA ARG A 308 -15.83 -31.48 -6.21
C ARG A 308 -15.93 -31.31 -4.69
N THR A 309 -17.01 -31.76 -4.08
CA THR A 309 -17.32 -31.59 -2.64
C THR A 309 -16.39 -32.40 -1.72
N LEU A 310 -15.78 -33.48 -2.22
CA LEU A 310 -14.93 -34.38 -1.43
C LEU A 310 -13.52 -33.84 -1.18
N LEU A 311 -12.92 -33.09 -2.13
CA LEU A 311 -11.62 -32.42 -1.89
C LEU A 311 -11.76 -31.23 -0.94
N CYS A 312 -12.92 -30.57 -0.94
CA CYS A 312 -13.14 -29.30 -0.25
C CYS A 312 -13.44 -29.45 1.25
N ARG A 313 -13.86 -30.64 1.73
CA ARG A 313 -14.09 -30.89 3.16
C ARG A 313 -12.78 -30.93 3.97
N ARG A 314 -11.63 -31.17 3.35
CA ARG A 314 -10.31 -31.00 3.98
C ARG A 314 -9.92 -29.52 4.19
N PHE A 315 -10.63 -28.58 3.56
CA PHE A 315 -10.30 -27.15 3.55
C PHE A 315 -10.69 -26.41 4.85
N PHE A 316 -11.66 -26.92 5.62
CA PHE A 316 -12.10 -26.33 6.90
C PHE A 316 -11.75 -27.19 8.13
N THR A 317 -11.43 -28.47 7.95
CA THR A 317 -11.27 -29.44 9.05
C THR A 317 -9.83 -29.52 9.58
N THR A 318 -9.12 -28.39 9.66
CA THR A 318 -7.85 -28.28 10.42
C THR A 318 -8.00 -27.30 11.59
N ARG A 319 -9.23 -27.12 12.09
CA ARG A 319 -9.53 -26.32 13.29
C ARG A 319 -10.42 -27.07 14.31
N ARG A 320 -10.48 -28.40 14.23
CA ARG A 320 -11.20 -29.28 15.19
C ARG A 320 -10.34 -30.37 15.85
N LEU A 321 -9.02 -30.33 15.65
CA LEU A 321 -8.06 -31.28 16.25
C LEU A 321 -6.81 -30.59 16.80
N LEU A 322 -7.01 -29.43 17.43
CA LEU A 322 -6.16 -28.85 18.46
C LEU A 322 -7.10 -28.23 19.49
#